data_AF-A0A924QR23-F1
#
_entry.id   AF-A0A924QR23-F1
#
_cell.length_a   1.000
_cell.length_b   1.000
_cell.length_c   1.000
_cell.angle_alpha   90.00
_cell.angle_beta   90.00
_cell.angle_gamma   90.00
#
_symmetry.space_group_name_H-M   'P 1'
#
loop_
_entity.id
_entity.type
_entity.pdbx_description
1 polymer ?
#
loop_
_entity_poly.entity_id
_entity_poly.type
_entity_poly.pdbx_seq_one_letter_code
_entity_poly.pdbx_strand_id
1 'polypeptide(L)'
;MATQQNIRHLSVQELENYFGTIGEQKFRVKQVYEWLWQKHAHSFNDMTNLSKDLRTKLANEFTLPALQIETVQTSEDGTIKSRFKTSDNHLVEGVLIPTELRKTACVSSQIGCSLSCKFCATGYMDKKR
;
A
#
# COMPACT_ATOMS: atom_id res chain seq x y z
N MET A 1 -11.49 -13.82 15.25
CA MET A 1 -11.91 -13.49 13.87
C MET A 1 -10.70 -13.75 12.98
N ALA A 2 -10.83 -14.59 11.96
CA ALA A 2 -9.70 -14.86 11.07
C ALA A 2 -9.33 -13.55 10.36
N THR A 3 -8.08 -13.11 10.50
CA THR A 3 -7.56 -11.91 9.83
C THR A 3 -7.56 -12.19 8.32
N GLN A 4 -8.45 -11.55 7.57
CA GLN A 4 -8.49 -11.64 6.10
C GLN A 4 -7.10 -11.34 5.53
N GLN A 5 -6.60 -12.20 4.65
CA GLN A 5 -5.26 -12.09 4.10
C GLN A 5 -5.14 -10.83 3.22
N ASN A 6 -4.00 -10.16 3.28
CA ASN A 6 -3.72 -9.04 2.37
C ASN A 6 -3.51 -9.59 0.95
N ILE A 7 -4.33 -9.14 -0.01
CA ILE A 7 -4.25 -9.61 -1.39
C ILE A 7 -2.89 -9.32 -2.03
N ARG A 8 -2.16 -8.28 -1.58
CA ARG A 8 -0.83 -7.95 -2.07
C ARG A 8 0.25 -8.95 -1.64
N HIS A 9 -0.03 -9.84 -0.68
CA HIS A 9 0.89 -10.90 -0.29
C HIS A 9 0.76 -12.17 -1.15
N LEU A 10 -0.26 -12.23 -2.01
CA LEU A 10 -0.44 -13.35 -2.93
C LEU A 10 0.47 -13.19 -4.14
N SER A 11 1.14 -14.28 -4.50
CA SER A 11 1.78 -14.45 -5.80
C SER A 11 0.73 -14.52 -6.91
N VAL A 12 1.18 -14.33 -8.15
CA VAL A 12 0.31 -14.47 -9.33
C VAL A 12 -0.30 -15.88 -9.39
N GLN A 13 0.48 -16.92 -9.04
CA GLN A 13 -0.02 -18.30 -9.02
C GLN A 13 -1.11 -18.54 -7.98
N GLU A 14 -0.96 -17.97 -6.78
CA GLU A 14 -1.99 -18.05 -5.74
C GLU A 14 -3.27 -17.31 -6.16
N LEU A 15 -3.14 -16.15 -6.82
CA LEU A 15 -4.27 -15.46 -7.42
C LEU A 15 -4.94 -16.30 -8.51
N GLU A 16 -4.19 -16.94 -9.41
CA GLU A 16 -4.74 -17.85 -10.43
C GLU A 16 -5.53 -19.00 -9.81
N ASN A 17 -4.97 -19.63 -8.77
CA ASN A 17 -5.63 -20.71 -8.06
C ASN A 17 -6.94 -20.23 -7.42
N TYR A 18 -6.89 -19.11 -6.70
CA TYR A 18 -8.08 -18.51 -6.09
C TYR A 18 -9.16 -18.20 -7.15
N PHE A 19 -8.80 -17.53 -8.24
CA PHE A 19 -9.74 -17.21 -9.32
C PHE A 19 -10.35 -18.47 -9.95
N GLY A 20 -9.56 -19.55 -10.07
CA GLY A 20 -10.05 -20.86 -10.48
C GLY A 20 -11.09 -21.46 -9.52
N THR A 21 -10.90 -21.32 -8.19
CA THR A 21 -11.85 -21.83 -7.19
C THR A 21 -13.21 -21.12 -7.23
N ILE A 22 -13.24 -19.84 -7.59
CA ILE A 22 -14.48 -19.05 -7.68
C ILE A 22 -15.08 -19.04 -9.10
N GLY A 23 -14.52 -19.85 -10.02
CA GLY A 23 -15.03 -19.99 -11.39
C GLY A 23 -14.76 -18.80 -12.32
N GLU A 24 -13.81 -17.93 -11.96
CA GLU A 24 -13.46 -16.77 -12.76
C GLU A 24 -12.37 -17.08 -13.81
N GLN A 25 -12.38 -16.30 -14.88
CA GLN A 25 -11.46 -16.49 -16.02
C GLN A 25 -10.04 -15.99 -15.70
N LYS A 26 -9.01 -16.65 -16.25
CA LYS A 26 -7.59 -16.30 -16.02
C LYS A 26 -7.26 -14.82 -16.32
N PHE A 27 -7.92 -14.21 -17.31
CA PHE A 27 -7.66 -12.80 -17.63
C PHE A 27 -8.04 -11.83 -16.49
N ARG A 28 -8.93 -12.24 -15.57
CA ARG A 28 -9.29 -11.44 -14.39
C ARG A 28 -8.12 -11.28 -13.43
N VAL A 29 -7.26 -12.28 -13.33
CA VAL A 29 -6.02 -12.20 -12.52
C VAL A 29 -5.14 -11.07 -13.03
N LYS A 30 -4.96 -10.98 -14.35
CA LYS A 30 -4.20 -9.88 -14.96
C LYS A 30 -4.81 -8.51 -14.64
N GLN A 31 -6.14 -8.38 -14.72
CA GLN A 31 -6.82 -7.13 -14.39
C GLN A 31 -6.62 -6.73 -12.93
N VAL A 32 -6.78 -7.67 -11.98
CA VAL A 32 -6.53 -7.41 -10.56
C VAL A 32 -5.06 -7.03 -10.33
N TYR A 33 -4.13 -7.77 -10.92
CA TYR A 33 -2.70 -7.49 -10.79
C TYR A 33 -2.34 -6.07 -11.29
N GLU A 34 -2.87 -5.66 -12.45
CA GLU A 34 -2.71 -4.30 -12.96
C GLU A 34 -3.26 -3.25 -11.99
N TRP A 35 -4.41 -3.50 -11.37
CA TRP A 35 -4.95 -2.58 -10.36
C TRP A 35 -4.10 -2.48 -9.11
N LEU A 36 -3.54 -3.59 -8.65
CA LEU A 36 -2.70 -3.62 -7.45
C LEU A 36 -1.37 -2.89 -7.66
N TRP A 37 -0.73 -3.09 -8.81
CA TRP A 37 0.68 -2.71 -9.00
C TRP A 37 0.94 -1.60 -10.01
N GLN A 38 0.03 -1.36 -10.96
CA GLN A 38 0.21 -0.35 -12.01
C GLN A 38 -0.74 0.85 -11.84
N LYS A 39 -1.98 0.60 -11.41
CA LYS A 39 -2.99 1.65 -11.22
C LYS A 39 -3.15 2.10 -9.76
N HIS A 40 -2.45 1.43 -8.83
CA HIS A 40 -2.41 1.75 -7.42
C HIS A 40 -3.81 1.88 -6.76
N ALA A 41 -4.68 0.89 -6.97
CA ALA A 41 -5.99 0.85 -6.32
C ALA A 41 -5.86 0.92 -4.79
N HIS A 42 -6.66 1.79 -4.17
CA HIS A 42 -6.77 1.92 -2.72
C HIS A 42 -7.95 1.11 -2.16
N SER A 43 -8.89 0.71 -3.01
CA SER A 43 -10.02 -0.15 -2.66
C SER A 43 -10.37 -1.09 -3.82
N PHE A 44 -11.05 -2.20 -3.52
CA PHE A 44 -11.61 -3.07 -4.57
C PHE A 44 -12.67 -2.34 -5.41
N ASN A 45 -13.33 -1.31 -4.87
CA ASN A 45 -14.32 -0.53 -5.60
C ASN A 45 -13.70 0.25 -6.76
N ASP A 46 -12.43 0.63 -6.64
CA ASP A 46 -11.66 1.36 -7.67
C ASP A 46 -11.49 0.54 -8.94
N MET A 47 -11.61 -0.80 -8.85
CA MET A 47 -11.40 -1.73 -9.95
C MET A 47 -12.59 -1.77 -10.93
N THR A 48 -12.81 -0.67 -11.66
CA THR A 48 -14.03 -0.42 -12.46
C THR A 48 -14.26 -1.40 -13.60
N ASN A 49 -13.23 -2.09 -14.08
CA ASN A 49 -13.33 -3.13 -15.11
C ASN A 49 -13.69 -4.52 -14.54
N LEU A 50 -13.87 -4.65 -13.22
CA LEU A 50 -14.39 -5.83 -12.55
C LEU A 50 -15.89 -5.69 -12.27
N SER A 51 -16.61 -6.81 -12.32
CA SER A 51 -18.02 -6.85 -11.96
C SER A 51 -18.21 -6.44 -10.48
N LYS A 52 -19.42 -5.98 -10.12
CA LYS A 52 -19.73 -5.66 -8.72
C LYS A 52 -19.66 -6.90 -7.84
N ASP A 53 -20.09 -8.05 -8.36
CA ASP A 53 -20.03 -9.35 -7.68
C ASP A 53 -18.58 -9.73 -7.34
N LEU A 54 -17.67 -9.65 -8.32
CA LEU A 54 -16.25 -9.98 -8.11
C LEU A 54 -15.59 -9.03 -7.11
N ARG A 55 -15.87 -7.72 -7.19
CA ARG A 55 -15.37 -6.75 -6.20
C ARG A 55 -15.87 -7.07 -4.78
N THR A 56 -17.11 -7.52 -4.65
CA THR A 56 -17.70 -7.90 -3.36
C THR A 56 -17.04 -9.18 -2.82
N LYS A 57 -16.84 -10.19 -3.65
CA LYS A 57 -16.11 -11.42 -3.27
C LYS A 57 -14.69 -11.10 -2.78
N LEU A 58 -13.95 -10.30 -3.55
CA LEU A 58 -12.59 -9.89 -3.15
C LEU A 58 -12.58 -9.13 -1.81
N ALA A 59 -13.54 -8.24 -1.58
CA ALA A 59 -13.66 -7.51 -0.31
C ALA A 59 -14.06 -8.39 0.89
N ASN A 60 -14.78 -9.49 0.63
CA ASN A 60 -15.19 -10.44 1.65
C ASN A 60 -14.10 -11.45 2.02
N GLU A 61 -13.12 -11.68 1.14
CA GLU A 61 -12.08 -12.70 1.34
C GLU A 61 -10.70 -12.11 1.64
N PHE A 62 -10.43 -10.90 1.13
CA PHE A 62 -9.13 -10.26 1.26
C PHE A 62 -9.20 -8.85 1.81
N THR A 63 -8.05 -8.41 2.35
CA THR A 63 -7.81 -7.01 2.66
C THR A 63 -6.96 -6.35 1.58
N LEU A 64 -7.20 -5.06 1.37
CA LEU A 64 -6.37 -4.18 0.55
C LEU A 64 -6.01 -2.93 1.37
N PRO A 65 -5.14 -3.05 2.40
CA PRO A 65 -4.81 -1.92 3.25
C PRO A 65 -4.12 -0.82 2.41
N ALA A 66 -4.66 0.39 2.46
CA ALA A 66 -4.08 1.56 1.81
C ALA A 66 -3.58 2.54 2.88
N LEU A 67 -2.48 3.24 2.57
CA LEU A 67 -2.04 4.35 3.40
C LEU A 67 -2.97 5.54 3.20
N GLN A 68 -3.30 6.23 4.29
CA GLN A 68 -4.00 7.49 4.23
C GLN A 68 -3.00 8.63 4.36
N ILE A 69 -3.14 9.67 3.55
CA ILE A 69 -2.35 10.89 3.72
C ILE A 69 -2.98 11.67 4.87
N GLU A 70 -2.24 11.84 5.96
CA GLU A 70 -2.70 12.60 7.13
C GLU A 70 -2.29 14.08 7.02
N THR A 71 -1.07 14.35 6.55
CA THR A 71 -0.57 15.72 6.40
C THR A 71 0.43 15.78 5.27
N VAL A 72 0.42 16.90 4.53
CA VAL A 72 1.41 17.21 3.50
C VAL A 72 1.99 18.58 3.79
N GLN A 73 3.31 18.67 3.70
CA GLN A 73 4.07 19.91 3.82
C GLN A 73 4.91 20.08 2.55
N THR A 74 4.85 21.26 1.97
CA THR A 74 5.60 21.62 0.75
C THR A 74 6.60 22.70 1.11
N SER A 75 7.87 22.45 0.81
CA SER A 75 8.98 23.38 0.97
C SER A 75 9.10 24.31 -0.24
N GLU A 76 9.79 25.43 -0.09
CA GLU A 76 10.04 26.41 -1.17
C GLU A 76 10.84 25.82 -2.33
N ASP A 77 11.71 24.86 -2.06
CA ASP A 77 12.50 24.11 -3.06
C ASP A 77 11.67 23.03 -3.79
N GLY A 78 10.37 22.93 -3.50
CA GLY A 78 9.47 21.93 -4.06
C GLY A 78 9.52 20.57 -3.38
N THR A 79 10.34 20.38 -2.34
CA THR A 79 10.34 19.14 -1.54
C THR A 79 8.98 18.95 -0.87
N ILE A 80 8.39 17.77 -1.04
CA ILE A 80 7.09 17.41 -0.44
C ILE A 80 7.31 16.37 0.64
N LYS A 81 7.08 16.74 1.88
CA LYS A 81 7.06 15.84 3.04
C LYS A 81 5.62 15.42 3.33
N SER A 82 5.36 14.13 3.29
CA SER A 82 4.04 13.56 3.58
C SER A 82 4.09 12.67 4.82
N ARG A 83 3.12 12.85 5.72
CA ARG A 83 2.87 11.94 6.82
C ARG A 83 1.71 11.02 6.45
N PHE A 84 1.97 9.72 6.49
CA PHE A 84 1.02 8.67 6.16
C PHE A 84 0.55 7.99 7.43
N LYS A 85 -0.75 7.68 7.46
CA LYS A 85 -1.37 6.86 8.48
C LYS A 85 -1.63 5.46 7.93
N THR A 86 -1.16 4.45 8.65
CA THR A 86 -1.36 3.04 8.32
C THR A 86 -2.75 2.56 8.74
N SER A 87 -3.19 1.40 8.23
CA SER A 87 -4.48 0.79 8.62
C SER A 87 -4.56 0.43 10.11
N ASP A 88 -3.41 0.23 10.77
CA ASP A 88 -3.26 0.01 12.21
C ASP A 88 -2.97 1.31 13.01
N ASN A 89 -3.27 2.47 12.42
CA ASN A 89 -3.20 3.80 13.05
C ASN A 89 -1.80 4.28 13.45
N HIS A 90 -0.74 3.71 12.89
CA HIS A 90 0.62 4.23 13.06
C HIS A 90 0.92 5.32 12.03
N LEU A 91 1.88 6.19 12.36
CA LEU A 91 2.33 7.26 11.49
C LEU A 91 3.73 6.95 10.96
N VAL A 92 3.91 7.12 9.65
CA VAL A 92 5.22 7.04 8.98
C VAL A 92 5.35 8.21 8.01
N GLU A 93 6.58 8.53 7.63
CA GLU A 93 6.85 9.64 6.73
C GLU A 93 7.40 9.16 5.39
N GLY A 94 7.13 9.92 4.35
CA GLY A 94 7.86 9.82 3.08
C GLY A 94 8.12 11.22 2.54
N VAL A 95 9.20 11.33 1.78
CA VAL A 95 9.64 12.61 1.21
C VAL A 95 9.83 12.44 -0.29
N LEU A 96 9.17 13.28 -1.07
CA LEU A 96 9.43 13.41 -2.50
C LEU A 96 10.32 14.63 -2.70
N ILE A 97 11.51 14.40 -3.26
CA ILE A 97 12.51 15.42 -3.52
C ILE A 97 12.63 15.57 -5.04
N PRO A 98 11.95 16.55 -5.64
CA PRO A 98 12.09 16.83 -7.06
C PRO A 98 13.38 17.59 -7.35
N THR A 99 14.02 17.25 -8.46
CA THR A 99 15.04 18.07 -9.11
C THR A 99 14.64 18.25 -10.58
N GLU A 100 15.40 19.03 -11.34
CA GLU A 100 15.12 19.25 -12.78
C GLU A 100 15.12 17.94 -13.60
N LEU A 101 16.03 17.01 -13.28
CA LEU A 101 16.25 15.81 -14.07
C LEU A 101 15.63 14.54 -13.48
N ARG A 102 15.32 14.53 -12.18
CA ARG A 102 14.81 13.33 -11.50
C ARG A 102 13.90 13.66 -10.34
N LYS A 103 13.18 12.66 -9.87
CA LYS A 103 12.45 12.71 -8.60
C LYS A 103 12.97 11.58 -7.70
N THR A 104 13.35 11.92 -6.48
CA THR A 104 13.81 10.94 -5.49
C THR A 104 12.72 10.74 -4.45
N ALA A 105 12.35 9.49 -4.20
CA ALA A 105 11.40 9.14 -3.14
C ALA A 105 12.16 8.54 -1.95
N CYS A 106 12.06 9.17 -0.79
CA CYS A 106 12.47 8.61 0.49
C CYS A 106 11.26 7.90 1.11
N VAL A 107 11.40 6.60 1.37
CA VAL A 107 10.30 5.75 1.85
C VAL A 107 10.71 5.10 3.17
N SER A 108 9.84 5.20 4.19
CA SER A 108 10.04 4.53 5.46
C SER A 108 9.88 3.01 5.33
N SER A 109 10.75 2.25 5.98
CA SER A 109 10.70 0.77 5.97
C SER A 109 10.11 0.17 7.24
N GLN A 110 10.05 0.94 8.34
CA GLN A 110 9.62 0.49 9.66
C GLN A 110 8.80 1.57 10.34
N ILE A 111 8.04 1.19 11.36
CA ILE A 111 7.43 2.12 12.32
C ILE A 111 8.34 2.21 13.54
N GLY A 112 9.05 3.33 13.69
CA GLY A 112 10.13 3.49 14.68
C GLY A 112 11.40 2.72 14.30
N CYS A 113 12.43 2.76 15.14
CA CYS A 113 13.70 2.08 14.88
C CYS A 113 14.38 1.64 16.19
N SER A 114 14.81 0.38 16.28
CA SER A 114 15.42 -0.17 17.50
C SER A 114 16.90 0.17 17.69
N LEU A 115 17.54 0.78 16.69
CA LEU A 115 18.99 1.02 16.70
C LEU A 115 19.42 2.16 17.63
N SER A 116 18.49 3.00 18.09
CA SER A 116 18.75 4.06 19.07
C SER A 116 19.91 5.01 18.71
N CYS A 117 20.10 5.27 17.41
CA CYS A 117 21.13 6.19 16.93
C CYS A 117 20.86 7.62 17.45
N LYS A 118 21.76 8.17 18.26
CA LYS A 118 21.59 9.47 18.95
C LYS A 118 21.33 10.67 18.02
N PHE A 119 21.76 10.61 16.77
CA PHE A 119 21.57 11.68 15.78
C PHE A 119 20.28 11.53 14.96
N CYS A 120 19.53 10.43 15.13
CA CYS A 120 18.34 10.13 14.34
C CYS A 120 17.08 10.38 15.15
N ALA A 121 16.18 11.25 14.66
CA ALA A 121 14.89 11.49 15.31
C ALA A 121 14.09 10.20 15.51
N THR A 122 14.06 9.31 14.50
CA THR A 122 13.41 7.99 14.60
C THR A 122 14.08 7.05 15.60
N GLY A 123 15.36 7.27 15.92
CA GLY A 123 16.08 6.52 16.95
C GLY A 123 15.57 6.76 18.37
N TYR A 124 14.81 7.84 18.59
CA TYR A 124 14.13 8.12 19.86
C TYR A 124 12.71 7.51 19.94
N MET A 125 12.26 6.80 18.89
CA MET A 125 10.94 6.19 18.81
C MET A 125 11.03 4.68 18.96
N ASP A 126 10.14 4.11 19.77
CA ASP A 126 10.03 2.65 19.90
C ASP A 126 9.70 2.00 18.55
N LYS A 127 10.45 0.95 18.20
CA LYS A 127 10.11 0.09 17.06
C LYS A 127 8.80 -0.66 17.35
N LYS A 128 7.84 -0.58 16.43
CA LYS A 128 6.58 -1.35 16.49
C LYS A 128 6.61 -2.59 15.58
N ARG A 129 7.04 -2.43 14.32
CA ARG A 129 7.24 -3.50 13.34
C ARG A 129 8.17 -3.04 12.22
#